data_AF-K1TFK2-F1
#
_entry.id   AF-K1TFK2-F1
#
_cell.length_a   1.000
_cell.length_b   1.000
_cell.length_c   1.000
_cell.angle_alpha   90.00
_cell.angle_beta   90.00
_cell.angle_gamma   90.00
#
_symmetry.space_group_name_H-M   'P 1'
#
loop_
_entity.id
_entity.type
_entity.pdbx_description
1 polymer ?
#
loop_
_entity_poly.entity_id
_entity_poly.type
_entity_poly.pdbx_seq_one_letter_code
_entity_poly.pdbx_strand_id
1 'polypeptide(L)'
;AAADTKSVATALRAAPVAHVFNSEYGLYTSLPGFQKAQMNNPMVDVDLKANTTKAENYRGSGNVYGQWDFLKHFQFKAMFSLDYASNSTRTYTPVIQVYDASVEGDIATLGNGKTGVSQAKETEMKVQSDYLLTYTNSWGDHSVTATAGFTTYYNKLENLNGARTQGVGLVIPDNPDKWYVSIGDAATATNGSTQWERSTVSVLARVLYNYKG
;
A
#
# COMPACT_ATOMS: atom_id res chain seq x y z
N ALA A 1 -4.63 1.55 3.45
CA ALA A 1 -5.51 1.61 4.63
C ALA A 1 -4.78 0.93 5.77
N ALA A 2 -4.45 1.67 6.84
CA ALA A 2 -3.67 1.15 7.95
C ALA A 2 -4.37 -0.07 8.56
N ALA A 3 -3.65 -1.19 8.70
CA ALA A 3 -4.14 -2.37 9.42
C ALA A 3 -4.57 -2.02 10.86
N ASP A 4 -3.98 -0.95 11.41
CA ASP A 4 -4.20 -0.45 12.77
C ASP A 4 -5.62 0.08 13.05
N THR A 5 -6.29 0.71 12.07
CA THR A 5 -7.67 1.19 12.30
C THR A 5 -8.69 0.05 12.30
N LYS A 6 -8.38 -1.07 11.65
CA LYS A 6 -9.26 -2.25 11.64
C LYS A 6 -9.15 -3.05 12.94
N SER A 7 -7.97 -3.19 13.53
CA SER A 7 -7.78 -3.89 14.81
C SER A 7 -8.44 -3.16 15.98
N VAL A 8 -8.30 -1.83 16.06
CA VAL A 8 -8.92 -1.02 17.11
C VAL A 8 -10.45 -1.02 17.03
N ALA A 9 -11.01 -0.95 15.82
CA ALA A 9 -12.46 -1.01 15.62
C ALA A 9 -13.04 -2.39 16.00
N THR A 10 -12.31 -3.48 15.73
CA THR A 10 -12.69 -4.83 16.17
C THR A 10 -12.61 -4.96 17.69
N ALA A 11 -11.59 -4.37 18.32
CA ALA A 11 -11.46 -4.34 19.78
C ALA A 11 -12.62 -3.61 20.47
N LEU A 12 -13.07 -2.48 19.93
CA LEU A 12 -14.20 -1.71 20.45
C LEU A 12 -15.55 -2.43 20.32
N ARG A 13 -15.69 -3.33 19.34
CA ARG A 13 -16.96 -4.01 19.03
C ARG A 13 -17.05 -5.41 19.64
N ALA A 14 -15.94 -5.98 20.11
CA ALA A 14 -15.89 -7.29 20.71
C ALA A 14 -16.71 -7.30 22.00
N ALA A 15 -17.67 -8.20 22.11
CA ALA A 15 -18.52 -8.26 23.30
C ALA A 15 -17.68 -8.68 24.52
N PRO A 16 -17.73 -7.93 25.65
CA PRO A 16 -16.88 -8.18 26.84
C PRO A 16 -17.40 -9.33 27.70
N VAL A 17 -17.97 -10.37 27.08
CA VAL A 17 -18.68 -11.47 27.75
C VAL A 17 -17.82 -12.71 27.94
N ALA A 18 -16.73 -12.84 27.18
CA ALA A 18 -15.80 -13.95 27.27
C ALA A 18 -14.44 -13.44 27.79
N HIS A 19 -13.80 -14.22 28.67
CA HIS A 19 -12.43 -13.95 29.08
C HIS A 19 -11.50 -13.97 27.87
N VAL A 20 -10.59 -13.01 27.78
CA VAL A 20 -9.69 -12.83 26.62
C VAL A 20 -8.84 -14.10 26.38
N PHE A 21 -8.40 -14.77 27.45
CA PHE A 21 -7.53 -15.93 27.40
C PHE A 21 -8.09 -17.03 28.30
N ASN A 22 -8.07 -18.27 27.82
CA ASN A 22 -8.37 -19.45 28.62
C ASN A 22 -7.06 -20.04 29.14
N SER A 23 -6.82 -19.93 30.45
CA SER A 23 -5.58 -20.39 31.09
C SER A 23 -5.46 -21.92 31.22
N GLU A 24 -6.57 -22.65 31.14
CA GLU A 24 -6.58 -24.11 31.21
C GLU A 24 -6.06 -24.72 29.90
N TYR A 25 -6.46 -24.15 28.77
CA TYR A 25 -6.06 -24.59 27.43
C TYR A 25 -4.88 -23.80 26.84
N GLY A 26 -4.50 -22.68 27.45
CA GLY A 26 -3.41 -21.82 26.98
C GLY A 26 -3.70 -21.11 25.65
N LEU A 27 -4.98 -20.88 25.33
CA LEU A 27 -5.44 -20.34 24.05
C LEU A 27 -6.29 -19.08 24.24
N TYR A 28 -6.29 -18.19 23.24
CA TYR A 28 -7.24 -17.08 23.18
C TYR A 28 -8.66 -17.61 22.98
N THR A 29 -9.62 -17.06 23.71
CA THR A 29 -11.02 -17.47 23.64
C THR A 29 -11.68 -16.88 22.40
N SER A 30 -12.48 -17.68 21.70
CA SER A 30 -13.35 -17.22 20.60
C SER A 30 -14.51 -16.36 21.12
N LEU A 31 -14.98 -15.41 20.30
CA LEU A 31 -16.12 -14.57 20.69
C LEU A 31 -17.43 -15.39 20.70
N PRO A 32 -18.42 -15.01 21.52
CA PRO A 32 -19.72 -15.70 21.58
C PRO A 32 -20.41 -15.81 20.20
N GLY A 33 -21.26 -16.83 20.03
CA GLY A 33 -21.80 -17.26 18.73
C GLY A 33 -22.48 -16.20 17.85
N PHE A 34 -23.01 -15.10 18.43
CA PHE A 34 -23.65 -14.02 17.67
C PHE A 34 -22.67 -13.04 17.00
N GLN A 35 -21.37 -13.05 17.37
CA GLN A 35 -20.31 -12.23 16.75
C GLN A 35 -19.22 -13.07 16.05
N LYS A 36 -19.12 -14.36 16.40
CA LYS A 36 -18.11 -15.32 15.95
C LYS A 36 -17.94 -15.43 14.43
N ALA A 37 -19.02 -15.26 13.67
CA ALA A 37 -18.99 -15.34 12.21
C ALA A 37 -18.33 -14.12 11.54
N GLN A 38 -18.21 -12.99 12.23
CA GLN A 38 -17.74 -11.73 11.66
C GLN A 38 -16.51 -11.16 12.36
N MET A 39 -16.22 -11.59 13.59
CA MET A 39 -15.15 -11.04 14.41
C MET A 39 -14.44 -12.11 15.23
N ASN A 40 -13.11 -12.03 15.27
CA ASN A 40 -12.25 -12.83 16.14
C ASN A 40 -11.85 -12.01 17.38
N ASN A 41 -11.32 -12.71 18.38
CA ASN A 41 -10.67 -12.06 19.52
C ASN A 41 -9.52 -11.16 19.01
N PRO A 42 -9.53 -9.86 19.32
CA PRO A 42 -8.51 -8.91 18.85
C PRO A 42 -7.07 -9.32 19.20
N MET A 43 -6.87 -10.03 20.31
CA MET A 43 -5.53 -10.51 20.72
C MET A 43 -4.96 -11.57 19.78
N VAL A 44 -5.80 -12.27 19.01
CA VAL A 44 -5.34 -13.19 17.96
C VAL A 44 -4.60 -12.44 16.86
N ASP A 45 -5.06 -11.26 16.47
CA ASP A 45 -4.39 -10.47 15.45
C ASP A 45 -3.13 -9.78 15.99
N VAL A 46 -3.11 -9.40 17.27
CA VAL A 46 -1.96 -8.75 17.93
C VAL A 46 -0.84 -9.75 18.20
N ASP A 47 -1.12 -10.91 18.79
CA ASP A 47 -0.06 -11.81 19.24
C ASP A 47 0.22 -12.95 18.26
N LEU A 48 -0.82 -13.50 17.61
CA LEU A 48 -0.67 -14.68 16.75
C LEU A 48 -0.45 -14.34 15.26
N LYS A 49 -0.60 -13.07 14.87
CA LYS A 49 -0.29 -12.57 13.52
C LYS A 49 0.73 -11.44 13.52
N ALA A 50 1.26 -11.06 14.68
CA ALA A 50 2.37 -10.12 14.73
C ALA A 50 3.58 -10.66 13.97
N ASN A 51 4.34 -9.75 13.38
CA ASN A 51 5.61 -10.04 12.70
C ASN A 51 5.54 -11.02 11.52
N THR A 52 4.37 -11.47 11.07
CA THR A 52 4.26 -12.41 9.94
C THR A 52 4.38 -11.73 8.57
N THR A 53 4.67 -10.43 8.51
CA THR A 53 4.81 -9.69 7.25
C THR A 53 6.15 -8.98 7.17
N LYS A 54 6.89 -9.21 6.09
CA LYS A 54 8.12 -8.52 5.73
C LYS A 54 7.87 -7.68 4.47
N ALA A 55 8.08 -6.37 4.57
CA ALA A 55 7.93 -5.45 3.44
C ALA A 55 9.21 -4.67 3.21
N GLU A 56 9.61 -4.54 1.95
CA GLU A 56 10.77 -3.77 1.49
C GLU A 56 10.28 -2.76 0.45
N ASN A 57 10.62 -1.49 0.66
CA ASN A 57 10.19 -0.40 -0.22
C ASN A 57 11.42 0.40 -0.66
N TYR A 58 11.61 0.51 -1.98
CA TYR A 58 12.63 1.33 -2.60
C TYR A 58 11.95 2.44 -3.36
N ARG A 59 12.35 3.70 -3.14
CA ARG A 59 11.80 4.84 -3.86
C ARG A 59 12.91 5.81 -4.24
N GLY A 60 12.92 6.22 -5.51
CA GLY A 60 13.79 7.25 -6.04
C GLY A 60 12.96 8.31 -6.74
N SER A 61 13.18 9.58 -6.40
CA SER A 61 12.49 10.70 -7.02
C SER A 61 13.46 11.84 -7.29
N GLY A 62 13.30 12.52 -8.42
CA GLY A 62 14.13 13.66 -8.77
C GLY A 62 13.58 14.44 -9.94
N ASN A 63 14.10 15.65 -10.12
CA ASN A 63 13.75 16.51 -11.23
C ASN A 63 14.99 17.27 -11.74
N VAL A 64 14.98 17.58 -13.03
CA VAL A 64 15.95 18.45 -13.69
C VAL A 64 15.20 19.56 -14.40
N TYR A 65 15.77 20.76 -14.43
CA TYR A 65 15.17 21.86 -15.15
C TYR A 65 16.23 22.73 -15.84
N GLY A 66 15.81 23.36 -16.92
CA GLY A 66 16.55 24.40 -17.63
C GLY A 66 15.71 25.67 -17.72
N GLN A 67 16.36 26.81 -17.59
CA GLN A 67 15.76 28.14 -17.78
C GLN A 67 16.56 28.91 -18.80
N TRP A 68 15.86 29.60 -19.68
CA TRP A 68 16.45 30.46 -20.69
C TRP A 68 15.68 31.77 -20.76
N ASP A 69 16.35 32.85 -20.36
CA ASP A 69 15.85 34.20 -20.58
C ASP A 69 16.26 34.64 -22.00
N PHE A 70 15.27 34.96 -22.82
CA PHE A 70 15.46 35.32 -24.22
C PHE A 70 14.58 36.52 -24.56
N LEU A 71 15.07 37.37 -25.48
CA LEU A 71 14.50 38.71 -25.67
C LEU A 71 14.47 39.49 -24.33
N LYS A 72 14.03 40.75 -24.34
CA LYS A 72 14.12 41.60 -23.14
C LYS A 72 13.16 41.20 -22.01
N HIS A 73 12.13 40.42 -22.32
CA HIS A 73 10.96 40.25 -21.45
C HIS A 73 10.46 38.81 -21.36
N PHE A 74 11.11 37.83 -21.98
CA PHE A 74 10.63 36.44 -21.99
C PHE A 74 11.58 35.50 -21.24
N GLN A 75 10.99 34.57 -20.50
CA GLN A 75 11.65 33.42 -19.90
C GLN A 75 10.97 32.14 -20.36
N PHE A 76 11.76 31.19 -20.85
CA PHE A 76 11.32 29.83 -21.06
C PHE A 76 11.89 28.91 -19.98
N LYS A 77 11.06 28.07 -19.37
CA LYS A 77 11.46 27.05 -18.39
C LYS A 77 10.95 25.69 -18.84
N ALA A 78 11.84 24.71 -18.88
CA ALA A 78 11.51 23.30 -19.07
C ALA A 78 11.93 22.51 -17.83
N MET A 79 11.06 21.63 -17.34
CA MET A 79 11.31 20.77 -16.19
C MET A 79 10.90 19.33 -16.52
N PHE A 80 11.72 18.37 -16.11
CA PHE A 80 11.43 16.95 -16.21
C PHE A 80 11.57 16.32 -14.82
N SER A 81 10.53 15.60 -14.39
CA SER A 81 10.47 14.93 -13.09
C SER A 81 10.21 13.44 -13.25
N LEU A 82 10.84 12.63 -12.41
CA LEU A 82 10.66 11.18 -12.33
C LEU A 82 10.47 10.78 -10.86
N ASP A 83 9.50 9.93 -10.60
CA ASP A 83 9.29 9.23 -9.33
C ASP A 83 9.11 7.74 -9.63
N TYR A 84 9.95 6.91 -9.02
CA TYR A 84 9.92 5.46 -9.17
C TYR A 84 9.86 4.81 -7.80
N ALA A 85 8.90 3.92 -7.60
CA ALA A 85 8.74 3.14 -6.38
C ALA A 85 8.69 1.65 -6.71
N SER A 86 9.36 0.82 -5.92
CA SER A 86 9.24 -0.63 -5.95
C SER A 86 9.04 -1.17 -4.55
N ASN A 87 7.93 -1.88 -4.37
CA ASN A 87 7.53 -2.47 -3.11
C ASN A 87 7.53 -3.99 -3.26
N SER A 88 8.15 -4.70 -2.32
CA SER A 88 8.02 -6.15 -2.19
C SER A 88 7.49 -6.49 -0.83
N THR A 89 6.46 -7.34 -0.78
CA THR A 89 5.88 -7.83 0.48
C THR A 89 5.89 -9.34 0.48
N ARG A 90 6.20 -9.93 1.63
CA ARG A 90 6.06 -11.35 1.92
C ARG A 90 5.27 -11.50 3.20
N THR A 91 4.24 -12.33 3.18
CA THR A 91 3.38 -12.56 4.33
C THR A 91 3.27 -14.05 4.59
N TYR A 92 3.48 -14.44 5.84
CA TYR A 92 3.23 -15.76 6.38
C TYR A 92 1.84 -15.81 7.01
N THR A 93 1.14 -16.90 6.74
CA THR A 93 -0.15 -17.22 7.33
C THR A 93 0.06 -18.39 8.29
N PRO A 94 0.00 -18.19 9.61
CA PRO A 94 0.11 -19.27 10.58
C PRO A 94 -1.18 -20.09 10.70
N VAL A 95 -1.07 -21.29 11.26
CA VAL A 95 -2.24 -22.02 11.78
C VAL A 95 -2.57 -21.43 13.14
N ILE A 96 -3.80 -20.98 13.31
CA ILE A 96 -4.26 -20.32 14.53
C ILE A 96 -5.34 -21.18 15.16
N GLN A 97 -5.11 -21.58 16.41
CA GLN A 97 -6.08 -22.30 17.23
C GLN A 97 -6.59 -21.38 18.34
N VAL A 98 -7.89 -21.46 18.62
CA VAL A 98 -8.57 -20.68 19.66
C VAL A 98 -9.44 -21.60 20.50
N TYR A 99 -9.62 -21.24 21.77
CA TYR A 99 -10.54 -21.95 22.65
C TYR A 99 -11.98 -21.58 22.30
N ASP A 100 -12.84 -22.59 22.21
CA ASP A 100 -14.21 -22.45 21.76
C ASP A 100 -15.09 -23.54 22.34
N ALA A 101 -15.76 -23.23 23.45
CA ALA A 101 -16.63 -24.16 24.18
C ALA A 101 -17.86 -24.67 23.40
N SER A 102 -18.04 -24.23 22.15
CA SER A 102 -19.17 -24.65 21.29
C SER A 102 -18.81 -25.69 20.25
N VAL A 103 -17.52 -26.07 20.14
CA VAL A 103 -17.06 -27.09 19.21
C VAL A 103 -16.58 -28.33 19.97
N GLU A 104 -16.64 -29.48 19.31
CA GLU A 104 -16.18 -30.75 19.89
C GLU A 104 -14.67 -30.67 20.21
N GLY A 105 -14.32 -30.95 21.47
CA GLY A 105 -12.94 -30.85 21.97
C GLY A 105 -12.50 -29.44 22.35
N ASP A 106 -13.42 -28.46 22.36
CA ASP A 106 -13.24 -27.09 22.85
C ASP A 106 -12.15 -26.25 22.15
N ILE A 107 -11.64 -26.71 21.00
CA ILE A 107 -10.61 -26.04 20.21
C ILE A 107 -11.08 -25.87 18.77
N ALA A 108 -11.14 -24.62 18.30
CA ALA A 108 -11.42 -24.28 16.91
C ALA A 108 -10.15 -23.82 16.19
N THR A 109 -9.96 -24.29 14.96
CA THR A 109 -8.89 -23.79 14.08
C THR A 109 -9.46 -22.71 13.16
N LEU A 110 -8.86 -21.53 13.16
CA LEU A 110 -9.29 -20.44 12.30
C LEU A 110 -8.79 -20.63 10.86
N GLY A 111 -9.60 -20.20 9.89
CA GLY A 111 -9.28 -20.32 8.47
C GLY A 111 -9.32 -21.76 7.96
N ASN A 112 -8.40 -22.11 7.06
CA ASN A 112 -8.32 -23.46 6.47
C ASN A 112 -7.40 -24.42 7.25
N GLY A 113 -6.88 -24.00 8.41
CA GLY A 113 -5.97 -24.79 9.23
C GLY A 113 -4.64 -25.14 8.57
N LYS A 114 -4.21 -24.36 7.57
CA LYS A 114 -2.96 -24.57 6.85
C LYS A 114 -2.05 -23.36 6.93
N THR A 115 -0.76 -23.62 7.11
CA THR A 115 0.25 -22.57 6.91
C THR A 115 0.33 -22.16 5.44
N GLY A 116 0.65 -20.89 5.22
CA GLY A 116 0.76 -20.33 3.88
C GLY A 116 1.79 -19.21 3.80
N VAL A 117 2.20 -18.92 2.58
CA VAL A 117 3.02 -17.76 2.23
C VAL A 117 2.42 -17.06 1.04
N SER A 118 2.41 -15.74 1.06
CA SER A 118 2.14 -14.91 -0.10
C SER A 118 3.30 -13.96 -0.34
N GLN A 119 3.51 -13.63 -1.60
CA GLN A 119 4.48 -12.64 -2.03
C GLN A 119 3.82 -11.71 -3.04
N ALA A 120 4.07 -10.42 -2.90
CA ALA A 120 3.69 -9.40 -3.86
C ALA A 120 4.93 -8.59 -4.24
N LYS A 121 4.97 -8.18 -5.52
CA LYS A 121 5.90 -7.19 -6.03
C LYS A 121 5.11 -6.16 -6.81
N GLU A 122 5.32 -4.90 -6.47
CA GLU A 122 4.68 -3.76 -7.09
C GLU A 122 5.74 -2.77 -7.54
N THR A 123 5.52 -2.18 -8.71
CA THR A 123 6.32 -1.07 -9.23
C THR A 123 5.39 0.03 -9.71
N GLU A 124 5.65 1.27 -9.30
CA GLU A 124 4.97 2.46 -9.78
C GLU A 124 6.00 3.44 -10.37
N MET A 125 5.71 3.99 -11.54
CA MET A 125 6.56 4.98 -12.20
C MET A 125 5.74 6.17 -12.65
N LYS A 126 6.16 7.37 -12.25
CA LYS A 126 5.55 8.65 -12.63
C LYS A 126 6.57 9.52 -13.33
N VAL A 127 6.19 10.07 -14.47
CA VAL A 127 7.00 11.01 -15.25
C VAL A 127 6.18 12.25 -15.51
N GLN A 128 6.76 13.43 -15.27
CA GLN A 128 6.12 14.71 -15.58
C GLN A 128 7.07 15.59 -16.38
N SER A 129 6.56 16.24 -17.42
CA SER A 129 7.28 17.27 -18.16
C SER A 129 6.48 18.57 -18.12
N ASP A 130 7.10 19.65 -17.66
CA ASP A 130 6.49 20.98 -17.58
C ASP A 130 7.25 21.96 -18.47
N TYR A 131 6.51 22.67 -19.30
CA TYR A 131 7.03 23.73 -20.17
C TYR A 131 6.30 25.01 -19.85
N LEU A 132 7.01 26.06 -19.45
CA LEU A 132 6.46 27.36 -19.09
C LEU A 132 7.11 28.45 -19.94
N LEU A 133 6.27 29.31 -20.52
CA LEU A 133 6.68 30.55 -21.14
C LEU A 133 6.11 31.71 -20.32
N THR A 134 6.98 32.56 -19.80
CA THR A 134 6.62 33.73 -19.01
C THR A 134 7.05 35.00 -19.73
N TYR A 135 6.14 35.97 -19.83
CA TYR A 135 6.42 37.32 -20.28
C TYR A 135 6.23 38.29 -19.11
N THR A 136 7.25 39.10 -18.82
CA THR A 136 7.20 40.10 -17.76
C THR A 136 7.64 41.46 -18.30
N ASN A 137 6.75 42.45 -18.21
CA ASN A 137 7.03 43.81 -18.65
C ASN A 137 6.42 44.84 -17.71
N SER A 138 7.05 46.01 -17.62
CA SER A 138 6.59 47.15 -16.84
C SER A 138 6.73 48.43 -17.66
N TRP A 139 5.70 49.27 -17.65
CA TRP A 139 5.65 50.54 -18.39
C TRP A 139 4.85 51.59 -17.60
N GLY A 140 5.46 52.75 -17.35
CA GLY A 140 4.86 53.77 -16.49
C GLY A 140 4.48 53.20 -15.12
N ASP A 141 3.24 53.41 -14.71
CA ASP A 141 2.67 52.88 -13.46
C ASP A 141 2.13 51.44 -13.58
N HIS A 142 2.35 50.76 -14.70
CA HIS A 142 1.76 49.46 -15.02
C HIS A 142 2.80 48.35 -15.03
N SER A 143 2.41 47.15 -14.59
CA SER A 143 3.20 45.92 -14.78
C SER A 143 2.29 44.76 -15.19
N VAL A 144 2.81 43.89 -16.06
CA VAL A 144 2.13 42.66 -16.46
C VAL A 144 3.08 41.47 -16.36
N THR A 145 2.57 40.35 -15.84
CA THR A 145 3.19 39.03 -15.93
C THR A 145 2.19 38.07 -16.55
N ALA A 146 2.46 37.65 -17.77
CA ALA A 146 1.69 36.61 -18.45
C ALA A 146 2.49 35.30 -18.43
N THR A 147 1.83 34.17 -18.19
CA THR A 147 2.45 32.85 -18.21
C THR A 147 1.54 31.89 -18.96
N ALA A 148 2.10 31.16 -19.92
CA ALA A 148 1.46 30.01 -20.54
C ALA A 148 2.26 28.75 -20.18
N GLY A 149 1.56 27.64 -19.95
CA GLY A 149 2.18 26.39 -19.57
C GLY A 149 1.56 25.18 -20.25
N PHE A 150 2.39 24.19 -20.50
CA PHE A 150 2.02 22.88 -21.02
C PHE A 150 2.64 21.81 -20.13
N THR A 151 1.83 20.91 -19.63
CA THR A 151 2.25 19.82 -18.75
C THR A 151 1.83 18.49 -19.34
N THR A 152 2.76 17.54 -19.39
CA THR A 152 2.46 16.12 -19.62
C THR A 152 2.75 15.34 -18.36
N TYR A 153 1.87 14.39 -18.04
CA TYR A 153 2.02 13.49 -16.92
C TYR A 153 1.74 12.06 -17.37
N TYR A 154 2.58 11.13 -16.95
CA TYR A 154 2.43 9.70 -17.18
C TYR A 154 2.60 8.97 -15.85
N ASN A 155 1.71 8.02 -15.57
CA ASN A 155 1.83 7.12 -14.43
C ASN A 155 1.54 5.67 -14.86
N LYS A 156 2.39 4.75 -14.42
CA LYS A 156 2.28 3.32 -14.67
C LYS A 156 2.39 2.56 -13.36
N LEU A 157 1.48 1.61 -13.14
CA LEU A 157 1.54 0.65 -12.05
C LEU A 157 1.60 -0.77 -12.62
N GLU A 158 2.48 -1.59 -12.06
CA GLU A 158 2.51 -3.04 -12.27
C GLU A 158 2.58 -3.75 -10.93
N ASN A 159 1.66 -4.66 -10.68
CA ASN A 159 1.62 -5.52 -9.52
C ASN A 159 1.58 -6.98 -9.97
N LEU A 160 2.40 -7.82 -9.34
CA LEU A 160 2.37 -9.26 -9.43
C LEU A 160 2.33 -9.84 -8.03
N ASN A 161 1.44 -10.79 -7.81
CA ASN A 161 1.35 -11.51 -6.55
C ASN A 161 1.14 -13.01 -6.78
N GLY A 162 1.51 -13.78 -5.77
CA GLY A 162 1.25 -15.21 -5.71
C GLY A 162 1.26 -15.71 -4.28
N ALA A 163 0.58 -16.82 -4.06
CA ALA A 163 0.57 -17.49 -2.78
C ALA A 163 0.64 -19.00 -2.94
N ARG A 164 1.14 -19.67 -1.90
CA ARG A 164 1.09 -21.12 -1.74
C ARG A 164 0.84 -21.47 -0.28
N THR A 165 0.26 -22.64 -0.06
CA THR A 165 0.05 -23.23 1.27
C THR A 165 0.87 -24.51 1.42
N GLN A 166 0.94 -25.07 2.63
CA GLN A 166 1.57 -26.37 2.87
C GLN A 166 0.93 -27.55 2.10
N GLY A 167 -0.27 -27.38 1.51
CA GLY A 167 -0.95 -28.46 0.80
C GLY A 167 -1.29 -29.63 1.73
N VAL A 168 -0.82 -30.83 1.39
CA VAL A 168 -0.83 -32.04 2.26
C VAL A 168 0.56 -32.35 2.82
N GLY A 169 1.55 -31.51 2.51
CA GLY A 169 2.95 -31.70 2.87
C GLY A 169 3.34 -31.00 4.17
N LEU A 170 4.64 -30.69 4.28
CA LEU A 170 5.26 -30.11 5.47
C LEU A 170 4.72 -28.71 5.78
N VAL A 171 4.52 -28.45 7.07
CA VAL A 171 4.20 -27.13 7.61
C VAL A 171 5.29 -26.13 7.21
N ILE A 172 4.87 -24.96 6.74
CA ILE A 172 5.80 -23.87 6.42
C ILE A 172 6.28 -23.26 7.74
N PRO A 173 7.59 -23.18 7.98
CA PRO A 173 8.11 -22.65 9.23
C PRO A 173 7.85 -21.15 9.37
N ASP A 174 7.59 -20.73 10.61
CA ASP A 174 7.55 -19.33 11.02
C ASP A 174 8.98 -18.75 11.08
N ASN A 175 9.59 -18.57 9.92
CA ASN A 175 10.91 -17.99 9.74
C ASN A 175 10.88 -17.00 8.57
N PRO A 176 11.04 -15.68 8.81
CA PRO A 176 11.01 -14.63 7.79
C PRO A 176 11.95 -14.86 6.58
N ASP A 177 13.08 -15.52 6.79
CA ASP A 177 14.06 -15.81 5.74
C ASP A 177 13.61 -16.93 4.80
N LYS A 178 12.50 -17.62 5.14
CA LYS A 178 11.95 -18.74 4.37
C LYS A 178 10.61 -18.43 3.71
N TRP A 179 10.04 -17.24 3.90
CA TRP A 179 8.72 -16.86 3.35
C TRP A 179 8.76 -16.51 1.86
N TYR A 180 9.29 -17.43 1.07
CA TYR A 180 9.25 -17.39 -0.38
C TYR A 180 8.15 -18.32 -0.86
N VAL A 181 7.40 -17.91 -1.89
CA VAL A 181 6.30 -18.71 -2.43
C VAL A 181 6.75 -20.10 -2.89
N SER A 182 8.03 -20.29 -3.21
CA SER A 182 8.62 -21.57 -3.59
C SER A 182 8.60 -22.64 -2.49
N ILE A 183 8.45 -22.28 -1.21
CA ILE A 183 8.47 -23.24 -0.10
C ILE A 183 7.15 -24.03 0.03
N GLY A 184 6.04 -23.47 -0.46
CA GLY A 184 4.73 -24.09 -0.38
C GLY A 184 4.45 -25.07 -1.53
N ASP A 185 3.43 -25.90 -1.33
CA ASP A 185 2.97 -26.91 -2.29
C ASP A 185 2.49 -26.24 -3.58
N ALA A 186 3.09 -26.65 -4.70
CA ALA A 186 2.78 -26.15 -6.03
C ALA A 186 1.32 -26.38 -6.44
N ALA A 187 0.67 -27.44 -5.95
CA ALA A 187 -0.74 -27.74 -6.24
C ALA A 187 -1.70 -26.71 -5.62
N THR A 188 -1.22 -25.88 -4.68
CA THR A 188 -2.01 -24.85 -4.00
C THR A 188 -1.71 -23.44 -4.50
N ALA A 189 -0.97 -23.32 -5.61
CA ALA A 189 -0.54 -22.05 -6.14
C ALA A 189 -1.72 -21.18 -6.60
N THR A 190 -1.73 -19.94 -6.11
CA THR A 190 -2.54 -18.87 -6.66
C THR A 190 -1.63 -17.80 -7.23
N ASN A 191 -2.13 -17.10 -8.25
CA ASN A 191 -1.45 -15.97 -8.87
C ASN A 191 -2.44 -14.84 -9.13
N GLY A 192 -1.91 -13.63 -9.21
CA GLY A 192 -2.68 -12.45 -9.52
C GLY A 192 -1.78 -11.36 -10.05
N SER A 193 -2.35 -10.49 -10.88
CA SER A 193 -1.63 -9.31 -11.35
C SER A 193 -2.59 -8.15 -11.57
N THR A 194 -2.05 -6.94 -11.51
CA THR A 194 -2.81 -5.72 -11.81
C THR A 194 -1.88 -4.75 -12.50
N GLN A 195 -2.31 -4.23 -13.64
CA GLN A 195 -1.55 -3.29 -14.44
C GLN A 195 -2.47 -2.19 -14.93
N TRP A 196 -1.99 -0.96 -14.88
CA TRP A 196 -2.66 0.16 -15.53
C TRP A 196 -1.68 1.27 -15.85
N GLU A 197 -2.09 2.08 -16.83
CA GLU A 197 -1.37 3.26 -17.25
C GLU A 197 -2.34 4.44 -17.34
N ARG A 198 -1.85 5.64 -17.01
CA ARG A 198 -2.60 6.89 -17.10
C ARG A 198 -1.71 7.97 -17.66
N SER A 199 -2.26 8.70 -18.62
CA SER A 199 -1.62 9.88 -19.19
C SER A 199 -2.55 11.07 -19.04
N THR A 200 -1.98 12.24 -18.75
CA THR A 200 -2.71 13.50 -18.71
C THR A 200 -1.92 14.58 -19.41
N VAL A 201 -2.64 15.42 -20.14
CA VAL A 201 -2.11 16.62 -20.77
C VAL A 201 -2.88 17.80 -20.20
N SER A 202 -2.17 18.87 -19.87
CA SER A 202 -2.78 20.08 -19.32
C SER A 202 -2.16 21.32 -19.95
N VAL A 203 -3.00 22.30 -20.21
CA VAL A 203 -2.61 23.63 -20.67
C VAL A 203 -3.06 24.63 -19.61
N LEU A 204 -2.19 25.55 -19.24
CA LEU A 204 -2.53 26.64 -18.31
C LEU A 204 -2.17 27.99 -18.92
N ALA A 205 -2.96 29.00 -18.58
CA ALA A 205 -2.67 30.39 -18.85
C ALA A 205 -2.96 31.23 -17.61
N ARG A 206 -2.08 32.18 -17.30
CA ARG A 206 -2.19 33.07 -16.15
C ARG A 206 -1.75 34.47 -16.57
N VAL A 207 -2.54 35.49 -16.23
CA VAL A 207 -2.16 36.89 -16.40
C VAL A 207 -2.31 37.60 -15.06
N LEU A 208 -1.25 38.29 -14.65
CA LEU A 208 -1.21 39.15 -13.48
C LEU A 208 -0.95 40.57 -13.98
N TYR A 209 -1.75 41.52 -13.54
CA TYR A 209 -1.61 42.94 -13.89
C TYR A 209 -1.71 43.78 -12.63
N ASN A 210 -0.78 44.73 -12.49
CA ASN A 210 -0.78 45.67 -11.38
C ASN A 210 -0.68 47.11 -11.89
N TYR A 211 -1.30 48.03 -11.15
CA TYR A 211 -1.23 49.47 -11.38
C TYR A 211 -0.88 50.17 -10.06
N LYS A 212 0.21 50.95 -10.05
CA LYS A 212 0.71 51.67 -8.85
C LYS A 212 1.04 50.78 -7.64
N GLY A 213 1.47 49.54 -7.87
CA GLY A 213 1.80 48.57 -6.83
C GLY A 213 0.71 47.53 -6.67
#